data_AF-A0A956QYC9-F1
#
_entry.id   AF-A0A956QYC9-F1
#
_cell.length_a   1.000
_cell.length_b   1.000
_cell.length_c   1.000
_cell.angle_alpha   90.00
_cell.angle_beta   90.00
_cell.angle_gamma   90.00
#
_symmetry.space_group_name_H-M   'P 1'
#
loop_
_entity.id
_entity.type
_entity.pdbx_description
1 polymer ?
#
loop_
_entity_poly.entity_id
_entity_poly.type
_entity_poly.pdbx_seq_one_letter_code
_entity_poly.pdbx_strand_id
1 'polypeptide(L)'
;MDRSYLSQPEVIEASKKFVCVRMMTYESESEASVLQSFWRPGAPLENTVFIILDPQGRPLIRGDRGPRRMFRDSRELADTMNRISRSYNSNGQPKELPAVPTVRLALNVAACDKRPLLIVVAQDASRRKALADRLATLVWRDELAGKLIYATAAPGELGQIEGVSRDSTYLFVLPDQFGVKGKVGSQLPLTATARDIVQATDHCVAIFQPQYVPTPQQVMTGERMGIYWQTKLPVTDPHALQAQAQHRH
;
A
#
# COMPACT_ATOMS: atom_id res chain seq x y z
N MET A 1 10.86 16.12 3.67
CA MET A 1 10.81 14.75 4.22
C MET A 1 10.63 14.88 5.72
N ASP A 2 9.68 14.16 6.32
CA ASP A 2 9.67 14.06 7.77
C ASP A 2 11.00 13.45 8.21
N ARG A 3 11.55 13.81 9.36
CA ARG A 3 12.77 13.16 9.89
C ARG A 3 12.41 11.86 10.60
N SER A 4 11.36 11.18 10.13
CA SER A 4 10.90 9.95 10.74
C SER A 4 11.95 8.85 10.53
N TYR A 5 11.79 7.79 11.30
CA TYR A 5 12.79 6.74 11.40
C TYR A 5 13.01 6.00 10.06
N LEU A 6 11.95 5.83 9.27
CA LEU A 6 11.96 5.10 8.00
C LEU A 6 12.27 5.97 6.78
N SER A 7 12.23 7.30 6.92
CA SER A 7 12.47 8.25 5.84
C SER A 7 13.93 8.74 5.80
N GLN A 8 14.80 8.18 6.63
CA GLN A 8 16.23 8.47 6.57
C GLN A 8 16.82 7.95 5.25
N PRO A 9 17.67 8.73 4.54
CA PRO A 9 18.19 8.36 3.23
C PRO A 9 18.84 6.97 3.21
N GLU A 10 19.60 6.61 4.24
CA GLU A 10 20.25 5.31 4.34
C GLU A 10 19.27 4.13 4.42
N VAL A 11 18.11 4.33 5.07
CA VAL A 11 17.05 3.31 5.15
C VAL A 11 16.34 3.19 3.80
N ILE A 12 16.07 4.32 3.14
CA ILE A 12 15.46 4.34 1.80
C ILE A 12 16.36 3.58 0.81
N GLU A 13 17.65 3.89 0.78
CA GLU A 13 18.60 3.20 -0.12
C GLU A 13 18.75 1.71 0.22
N ALA A 14 18.77 1.35 1.51
CA ALA A 14 18.79 -0.06 1.90
C ALA A 14 17.50 -0.79 1.49
N SER A 15 16.33 -0.15 1.61
CA SER A 15 15.03 -0.77 1.29
C SER A 15 14.85 -1.11 -0.19
N LYS A 16 15.55 -0.43 -1.11
CA LYS A 16 15.51 -0.74 -2.54
C LYS A 16 16.01 -2.15 -2.88
N LYS A 17 16.72 -2.80 -1.94
CA LYS A 17 17.23 -4.17 -2.07
C LYS A 17 16.21 -5.22 -1.60
N PHE A 18 15.05 -4.78 -1.14
CA PHE A 18 13.99 -5.61 -0.57
C PHE A 18 12.69 -5.37 -1.32
N VAL A 19 11.80 -6.36 -1.28
CA VAL A 19 10.39 -6.16 -1.62
C VAL A 19 9.68 -5.72 -0.35
N CYS A 20 9.22 -4.47 -0.32
CA CYS A 20 8.41 -3.96 0.78
C CYS A 20 6.93 -4.30 0.53
N VAL A 21 6.30 -4.98 1.49
CA VAL A 21 4.89 -5.41 1.39
C VAL A 21 4.01 -4.53 2.27
N ARG A 22 3.01 -3.88 1.67
CA ARG A 22 1.98 -3.15 2.41
C ARG A 22 0.95 -4.15 2.94
N MET A 23 0.97 -4.37 4.25
CA MET A 23 0.00 -5.25 4.92
C MET A 23 -1.40 -4.63 4.89
N MET A 24 -2.43 -5.45 4.70
CA MET A 24 -3.83 -5.06 4.80
C MET A 24 -4.54 -5.70 6.00
N THR A 25 -3.82 -6.47 6.82
CA THR A 25 -4.16 -7.06 8.12
C THR A 25 -5.60 -7.59 8.20
N TYR A 26 -6.56 -6.76 8.62
CA TYR A 26 -7.96 -7.14 8.84
C TYR A 26 -8.81 -7.21 7.55
N GLU A 27 -8.19 -7.15 6.39
CA GLU A 27 -8.87 -7.22 5.09
C GLU A 27 -8.71 -8.58 4.38
N SER A 28 -7.92 -9.50 4.96
CA SER A 28 -7.70 -10.86 4.46
C SER A 28 -7.38 -11.84 5.59
N GLU A 29 -8.15 -12.93 5.69
CA GLU A 29 -7.93 -13.98 6.71
C GLU A 29 -6.60 -14.71 6.52
N SER A 30 -6.21 -14.96 5.28
CA SER A 30 -4.93 -15.61 4.98
C SER A 30 -3.75 -14.71 5.35
N GLU A 31 -3.84 -13.40 5.07
CA GLU A 31 -2.82 -12.44 5.47
C GLU A 31 -2.76 -12.31 6.99
N ALA A 32 -3.91 -12.16 7.66
CA ALA A 32 -4.00 -12.09 9.12
C ALA A 32 -3.35 -13.32 9.78
N SER A 33 -3.58 -14.51 9.23
CA SER A 33 -2.98 -15.76 9.72
C SER A 33 -1.45 -15.76 9.59
N VAL A 34 -0.93 -15.30 8.45
CA VAL A 34 0.51 -15.15 8.22
C VAL A 34 1.10 -14.13 9.20
N LEU A 35 0.48 -12.96 9.36
CA LEU A 35 0.97 -11.92 10.28
C LEU A 35 0.93 -12.39 11.74
N GLN A 36 -0.11 -13.12 12.14
CA GLN A 36 -0.21 -13.72 13.47
C GLN A 36 0.92 -14.74 13.72
N SER A 37 1.34 -15.50 12.70
CA SER A 37 2.46 -16.45 12.81
C SER A 37 3.82 -15.77 13.07
N PHE A 38 3.96 -14.52 12.64
CA PHE A 38 5.13 -13.68 12.91
C PHE A 38 5.00 -12.88 14.22
N TRP A 39 3.82 -12.92 14.82
CA TRP A 39 3.50 -12.22 16.05
C TRP A 39 3.78 -13.07 17.29
N ARG A 40 3.63 -12.45 18.47
CA ARG A 40 3.84 -13.12 19.75
C ARG A 40 2.80 -14.24 19.93
N PRO A 41 3.22 -15.48 20.26
CA PRO A 41 2.27 -16.58 20.49
C PRO A 41 1.23 -16.22 21.56
N GLY A 42 -0.05 -16.45 21.26
CA GLY A 42 -1.17 -16.17 22.16
C GLY A 42 -1.55 -14.69 22.31
N ALA A 43 -0.82 -13.76 21.70
CA ALA A 43 -1.20 -12.35 21.70
C ALA A 43 -2.21 -12.06 20.58
N PRO A 44 -3.19 -11.15 20.79
CA PRO A 44 -4.05 -10.66 19.72
C PRO A 44 -3.23 -10.10 18.56
N LEU A 45 -3.69 -10.35 17.32
CA LEU A 45 -3.12 -9.72 16.14
C LEU A 45 -3.20 -8.20 16.27
N GLU A 46 -2.12 -7.51 15.93
CA GLU A 46 -2.07 -6.06 15.94
C GLU A 46 -2.09 -5.50 14.52
N ASN A 47 -2.51 -4.24 14.36
CA ASN A 47 -2.58 -3.59 13.04
C ASN A 47 -1.23 -3.50 12.32
N THR A 48 -0.13 -3.52 13.07
CA THR A 48 1.22 -3.25 12.57
C THR A 48 2.18 -4.34 13.02
N VAL A 49 2.85 -4.98 12.06
CA VAL A 49 3.96 -5.89 12.27
C VAL A 49 5.13 -5.46 11.37
N PHE A 50 6.33 -5.39 11.94
CA PHE A 50 7.58 -5.20 11.21
C PHE A 50 8.41 -6.47 11.33
N ILE A 51 8.83 -7.00 10.18
CA ILE A 51 9.68 -8.18 10.09
C ILE A 51 10.47 -8.15 8.79
N ILE A 52 11.63 -8.80 8.77
CA ILE A 52 12.40 -9.07 7.55
C ILE A 52 12.37 -10.58 7.34
N LEU A 53 11.97 -10.99 6.15
CA LEU A 53 11.90 -12.39 5.73
C LEU A 53 13.01 -12.68 4.70
N ASP A 54 13.39 -13.95 4.61
CA ASP A 54 14.16 -14.43 3.48
C ASP A 54 13.26 -14.65 2.24
N PRO A 55 13.83 -14.97 1.07
CA PRO A 55 13.04 -15.20 -0.15
C PRO A 55 12.09 -16.41 -0.08
N GLN A 56 12.20 -17.26 0.94
CA GLN A 56 11.30 -18.40 1.19
C GLN A 56 10.21 -18.04 2.24
N GLY A 57 10.15 -16.79 2.69
CA GLY A 57 9.18 -16.32 3.67
C GLY A 57 9.52 -16.67 5.12
N ARG A 58 10.75 -17.11 5.40
CA ARG A 58 11.19 -17.44 6.76
C ARG A 58 11.71 -16.19 7.47
N PRO A 59 11.39 -15.99 8.76
CA PRO A 59 11.80 -14.80 9.49
C PRO A 59 13.32 -14.76 9.73
N LEU A 60 13.95 -13.66 9.33
CA LEU A 60 15.37 -13.35 9.60
C LEU A 60 15.57 -12.52 10.86
N ILE A 61 14.49 -11.88 11.33
CA ILE A 61 14.41 -11.16 12.60
C ILE A 61 13.07 -11.52 13.25
N ARG A 62 12.98 -11.35 14.56
CA ARG A 62 11.72 -11.53 15.31
C ARG A 62 10.75 -10.38 14.98
N GLY A 63 9.47 -10.66 14.73
CA GLY A 63 8.48 -9.59 14.50
C GLY A 63 8.20 -8.73 15.74
N ASP A 64 8.01 -7.42 15.54
CA ASP A 64 7.48 -6.48 16.55
C ASP A 64 6.65 -5.37 15.86
N ARG A 65 6.05 -4.42 16.59
CA ARG A 65 5.13 -3.39 16.03
C ARG A 65 5.79 -2.44 15.03
N GLY A 66 7.11 -2.34 15.07
CA GLY A 66 7.86 -1.39 14.29
C GLY A 66 9.36 -1.47 14.57
N PRO A 67 10.18 -0.94 13.65
CA PRO A 67 11.63 -1.09 13.71
C PRO A 67 12.26 -0.42 14.94
N ARG A 68 11.64 0.63 15.50
CA ARG A 68 12.12 1.31 16.71
C ARG A 68 12.18 0.43 17.96
N ARG A 69 11.45 -0.69 17.98
CA ARG A 69 11.50 -1.67 19.07
C ARG A 69 12.56 -2.74 18.87
N MET A 70 13.20 -2.73 17.70
CA MET A 70 14.07 -3.82 17.24
C MET A 70 15.50 -3.34 16.97
N PHE A 71 15.65 -2.07 16.62
CA PHE A 71 16.93 -1.43 16.38
C PHE A 71 16.97 -0.10 17.14
N ARG A 72 18.16 0.28 17.58
CA ARG A 72 18.44 1.50 18.33
C ARG A 72 18.15 2.75 17.52
N ASP A 73 18.53 2.76 16.25
CA ASP A 73 18.44 3.92 15.36
C ASP A 73 18.30 3.49 13.88
N SER A 74 18.08 4.45 12.99
CA SER A 74 17.90 4.22 11.55
C SER A 74 19.14 3.60 10.89
N ARG A 75 20.32 3.96 11.38
CA ARG A 75 21.59 3.47 10.86
C ARG A 75 21.75 1.97 11.13
N GLU A 76 21.44 1.54 12.35
CA GLU A 76 21.49 0.11 12.69
C GLU A 76 20.51 -0.73 11.86
N LEU A 77 19.31 -0.20 11.58
CA LEU A 77 18.38 -0.83 10.65
C LEU A 77 19.01 -0.93 9.24
N ALA A 78 19.53 0.17 8.70
CA ALA A 78 20.12 0.19 7.36
C ALA A 78 21.33 -0.75 7.24
N ASP A 79 22.22 -0.77 8.24
CA ASP A 79 23.37 -1.68 8.30
C ASP A 79 22.92 -3.13 8.35
N THR A 80 21.88 -3.44 9.12
CA THR A 80 21.29 -4.78 9.18
C THR A 80 20.68 -5.21 7.84
N MET A 81 19.89 -4.34 7.21
CA MET A 81 19.31 -4.58 5.89
C MET A 81 20.41 -4.82 4.84
N ASN A 82 21.45 -3.99 4.84
CA ASN A 82 22.59 -4.14 3.94
C ASN A 82 23.32 -5.47 4.16
N ARG A 83 23.57 -5.84 5.42
CA ARG A 83 24.19 -7.13 5.77
C ARG A 83 23.34 -8.31 5.30
N ILE A 84 22.03 -8.28 5.54
CA ILE A 84 21.10 -9.31 5.07
C ILE A 84 21.14 -9.42 3.55
N SER A 85 21.04 -8.30 2.84
CA SER A 85 21.00 -8.31 1.37
C SER A 85 22.23 -8.95 0.72
N ARG A 86 23.41 -8.88 1.35
CA ARG A 86 24.65 -9.51 0.84
C ARG A 86 24.61 -11.04 0.86
N SER A 87 23.75 -11.64 1.67
CA SER A 87 23.59 -13.10 1.77
C SER A 87 22.66 -13.69 0.71
N TYR A 88 21.98 -12.85 -0.09
CA TYR A 88 21.01 -13.28 -1.09
C TYR A 88 21.31 -12.68 -2.45
N ASN A 89 21.38 -13.52 -3.47
CA ASN A 89 21.49 -13.07 -4.85
C ASN A 89 20.12 -12.63 -5.37
N SER A 90 20.06 -11.48 -6.03
CA SER A 90 18.84 -11.05 -6.72
C SER A 90 18.63 -11.90 -7.98
N ASN A 91 17.43 -12.46 -8.13
CA ASN A 91 16.99 -13.15 -9.34
C ASN A 91 16.21 -12.21 -10.29
N GLY A 92 16.37 -10.89 -10.13
CA GLY A 92 15.65 -9.87 -10.90
C GLY A 92 14.51 -9.22 -10.12
N GLN A 93 13.67 -8.48 -10.85
CA GLN A 93 12.51 -7.78 -10.29
C GLN A 93 11.35 -8.74 -10.03
N PRO A 94 10.45 -8.42 -9.08
CA PRO A 94 9.24 -9.20 -8.88
C PRO A 94 8.40 -9.25 -10.18
N LYS A 95 7.69 -10.35 -10.38
CA LYS A 95 6.93 -10.60 -11.61
C LYS A 95 5.48 -10.15 -11.53
N GLU A 96 4.96 -9.98 -10.32
CA GLU A 96 3.56 -9.69 -10.07
C GLU A 96 3.35 -8.20 -9.83
N LEU A 97 2.15 -7.74 -10.18
CA LEU A 97 1.68 -6.40 -9.81
C LEU A 97 1.36 -6.43 -8.31
N PRO A 98 1.87 -5.51 -7.48
CA PRO A 98 1.53 -5.44 -6.06
C PRO A 98 0.14 -4.79 -5.90
N ALA A 99 -0.88 -5.46 -6.45
CA ALA A 99 -2.24 -4.96 -6.52
C ALA A 99 -3.00 -5.23 -5.22
N VAL A 100 -3.68 -4.21 -4.73
CA VAL A 100 -4.65 -4.31 -3.64
C VAL A 100 -5.90 -5.02 -4.17
N PRO A 101 -6.50 -5.98 -3.42
CA PRO A 101 -7.54 -6.87 -3.95
C PRO A 101 -8.83 -6.23 -4.46
N THR A 102 -9.19 -5.03 -3.97
CA THR A 102 -10.45 -4.38 -4.34
C THR A 102 -10.25 -2.88 -4.49
N VAL A 103 -11.05 -2.23 -5.35
CA VAL A 103 -11.03 -0.76 -5.53
C VAL A 103 -11.28 -0.03 -4.22
N ARG A 104 -12.28 -0.47 -3.44
CA ARG A 104 -12.62 0.10 -2.13
C ARG A 104 -11.38 0.15 -1.22
N LEU A 105 -10.70 -0.99 -1.07
CA LEU A 105 -9.50 -1.08 -0.23
C LEU A 105 -8.33 -0.30 -0.83
N ALA A 106 -8.18 -0.31 -2.16
CA ALA A 106 -7.10 0.39 -2.83
C ALA A 106 -7.20 1.92 -2.64
N LEU A 107 -8.41 2.48 -2.68
CA LEU A 107 -8.65 3.89 -2.34
C LEU A 107 -8.23 4.21 -0.91
N ASN A 108 -8.58 3.34 0.04
CA ASN A 108 -8.19 3.51 1.44
C ASN A 108 -6.68 3.43 1.64
N VAL A 109 -6.02 2.42 1.07
CA VAL A 109 -4.56 2.26 1.13
C VAL A 109 -3.87 3.47 0.48
N ALA A 110 -4.32 3.91 -0.68
CA ALA A 110 -3.78 5.08 -1.38
C ALA A 110 -3.92 6.38 -0.55
N ALA A 111 -5.08 6.58 0.10
CA ALA A 111 -5.32 7.72 1.00
C ALA A 111 -4.49 7.66 2.29
N CYS A 112 -4.18 6.47 2.80
CA CYS A 112 -3.32 6.29 3.98
C CYS A 112 -1.85 6.55 3.63
N ASP A 113 -1.40 6.02 2.51
CA ASP A 113 -0.01 6.09 2.08
C ASP A 113 0.32 7.42 1.36
N LYS A 114 -0.68 8.28 1.17
CA LYS A 114 -0.59 9.58 0.49
C LYS A 114 -0.03 9.43 -0.94
N ARG A 115 -0.52 8.43 -1.67
CA ARG A 115 -0.17 8.17 -3.07
C ARG A 115 -1.40 8.15 -3.98
N PRO A 116 -1.25 8.50 -5.27
CA PRO A 116 -2.28 8.18 -6.26
C PRO A 116 -2.42 6.66 -6.45
N LEU A 117 -3.56 6.26 -7.00
CA LEU A 117 -3.92 4.87 -7.31
C LEU A 117 -3.97 4.66 -8.83
N LEU A 118 -3.35 3.59 -9.33
CA LEU A 118 -3.52 3.12 -10.71
C LEU A 118 -4.41 1.87 -10.71
N ILE A 119 -5.52 1.93 -11.45
CA ILE A 119 -6.44 0.82 -11.64
C ILE A 119 -6.37 0.33 -13.08
N VAL A 120 -6.10 -0.97 -13.25
CA VAL A 120 -6.24 -1.66 -14.53
C VAL A 120 -7.68 -2.12 -14.70
N VAL A 121 -8.35 -1.64 -15.74
CA VAL A 121 -9.76 -1.87 -15.98
C VAL A 121 -9.97 -2.79 -17.18
N ALA A 122 -10.69 -3.89 -16.97
CA ALA A 122 -11.26 -4.68 -18.06
C ALA A 122 -12.45 -5.50 -17.53
N GLN A 123 -13.45 -5.75 -18.38
CA GLN A 123 -14.62 -6.56 -17.99
C GLN A 123 -14.25 -8.01 -17.67
N ASP A 124 -13.45 -8.63 -18.53
CA ASP A 124 -13.02 -10.02 -18.41
C ASP A 124 -11.82 -10.20 -17.46
N ALA A 125 -11.87 -11.21 -16.60
CA ALA A 125 -10.85 -11.45 -15.58
C ALA A 125 -9.52 -11.89 -16.17
N SER A 126 -9.53 -12.73 -17.20
CA SER A 126 -8.30 -13.19 -17.89
C SER A 126 -7.60 -12.02 -18.58
N ARG A 127 -8.37 -11.14 -19.22
CA ARG A 127 -7.87 -9.90 -19.82
C ARG A 127 -7.32 -8.95 -18.77
N ARG A 128 -8.01 -8.76 -17.62
CA ARG A 128 -7.47 -7.97 -16.49
C ARG A 128 -6.12 -8.52 -16.03
N LYS A 129 -6.02 -9.84 -15.85
CA LYS A 129 -4.77 -10.48 -15.46
C LYS A 129 -3.66 -10.24 -16.47
N ALA A 130 -3.91 -10.43 -17.76
CA ALA A 130 -2.91 -10.18 -18.80
C ALA A 130 -2.41 -8.71 -18.82
N LEU A 131 -3.32 -7.75 -18.58
CA LEU A 131 -2.96 -6.33 -18.48
C LEU A 131 -2.17 -6.02 -17.20
N ALA A 132 -2.54 -6.63 -16.08
CA ALA A 132 -1.81 -6.50 -14.82
C ALA A 132 -0.40 -7.11 -14.94
N ASP A 133 -0.25 -8.28 -15.56
CA ASP A 133 1.04 -8.93 -15.82
C ASP A 133 1.92 -8.05 -16.73
N ARG A 134 1.34 -7.43 -17.78
CA ARG A 134 2.05 -6.45 -18.61
C ARG A 134 2.52 -5.25 -17.80
N LEU A 135 1.66 -4.68 -16.95
CA LEU A 135 2.00 -3.55 -16.09
C LEU A 135 3.08 -3.93 -15.07
N ALA A 136 3.06 -5.15 -14.53
CA ALA A 136 4.03 -5.64 -13.56
C ALA A 136 5.48 -5.57 -14.08
N THR A 137 5.69 -5.69 -15.39
CA THR A 137 7.03 -5.52 -16.01
C THR A 137 7.59 -4.09 -15.89
N LEU A 138 6.76 -3.11 -15.53
CA LEU A 138 7.11 -1.69 -15.46
C LEU A 138 7.19 -1.16 -14.03
N VAL A 139 6.28 -1.59 -13.13
CA VAL A 139 6.08 -0.95 -11.82
C VAL A 139 7.28 -1.05 -10.87
N TRP A 140 8.16 -2.02 -11.11
CA TRP A 140 9.36 -2.25 -10.31
C TRP A 140 10.58 -1.45 -10.77
N ARG A 141 10.44 -0.67 -11.86
CA ARG A 141 11.51 0.22 -12.32
C ARG A 141 11.56 1.48 -11.44
N ASP A 142 12.74 2.08 -11.31
CA ASP A 142 12.96 3.26 -10.46
C ASP A 142 12.03 4.43 -10.79
N GLU A 143 11.57 4.57 -12.04
CA GLU A 143 10.66 5.64 -12.43
C GLU A 143 9.25 5.48 -11.87
N LEU A 144 8.86 4.29 -11.41
CA LEU A 144 7.49 3.95 -10.95
C LEU A 144 7.45 3.38 -9.53
N ALA A 145 8.52 2.70 -9.09
CA ALA A 145 8.56 1.99 -7.82
C ALA A 145 8.17 2.90 -6.64
N GLY A 146 7.12 2.50 -5.91
CA GLY A 146 6.64 3.23 -4.73
C GLY A 146 5.91 4.56 -5.00
N LYS A 147 5.67 4.93 -6.27
CA LYS A 147 4.94 6.17 -6.61
C LYS A 147 3.42 6.02 -6.58
N LEU A 148 2.91 4.80 -6.76
CA LEU A 148 1.49 4.50 -6.91
C LEU A 148 1.09 3.30 -6.05
N ILE A 149 -0.18 3.29 -5.66
CA ILE A 149 -0.89 2.06 -5.27
C ILE A 149 -1.51 1.45 -6.53
N TYR A 150 -1.68 0.13 -6.57
CA TYR A 150 -2.22 -0.57 -7.73
C TYR A 150 -3.48 -1.35 -7.38
N ALA A 151 -4.41 -1.46 -8.32
CA ALA A 151 -5.56 -2.36 -8.25
C ALA A 151 -5.99 -2.83 -9.64
N THR A 152 -6.88 -3.81 -9.69
CA THR A 152 -7.58 -4.19 -10.92
C THR A 152 -9.08 -4.17 -10.68
N ALA A 153 -9.88 -3.87 -11.70
CA ALA A 153 -11.33 -3.74 -11.55
C ALA A 153 -12.09 -4.04 -12.85
N ALA A 154 -13.26 -4.64 -12.73
CA ALA A 154 -14.29 -4.54 -13.76
C ALA A 154 -14.91 -3.13 -13.75
N PRO A 155 -15.42 -2.64 -14.89
CA PRO A 155 -16.10 -1.33 -14.96
C PRO A 155 -17.19 -1.12 -13.90
N GLY A 156 -17.94 -2.16 -13.54
CA GLY A 156 -18.99 -2.10 -12.52
C GLY A 156 -18.49 -1.86 -11.09
N GLU A 157 -17.19 -2.01 -10.83
CA GLU A 157 -16.58 -1.83 -9.51
C GLU A 157 -16.06 -0.39 -9.28
N LEU A 158 -16.25 0.50 -10.26
CA LEU A 158 -15.70 1.86 -10.26
C LEU A 158 -16.67 2.92 -9.69
N GLY A 159 -17.78 2.51 -9.06
CA GLY A 159 -18.85 3.43 -8.62
C GLY A 159 -18.43 4.51 -7.61
N GLN A 160 -17.26 4.35 -6.96
CA GLN A 160 -16.68 5.33 -6.03
C GLN A 160 -15.75 6.34 -6.71
N ILE A 161 -15.55 6.23 -8.03
CA ILE A 161 -14.58 7.02 -8.79
C ILE A 161 -15.32 7.97 -9.73
N GLU A 162 -15.06 9.26 -9.54
CA GLU A 162 -15.62 10.32 -10.35
C GLU A 162 -14.75 10.59 -11.60
N GLY A 163 -15.38 10.83 -12.75
CA GLY A 163 -14.70 11.22 -13.99
C GLY A 163 -14.21 10.05 -14.87
N VAL A 164 -14.69 8.82 -14.63
CA VAL A 164 -14.32 7.65 -15.43
C VAL A 164 -14.88 7.73 -16.85
N SER A 165 -14.00 7.55 -17.84
CA SER A 165 -14.37 7.40 -19.25
C SER A 165 -14.50 5.92 -19.64
N ARG A 166 -15.48 5.60 -20.48
CA ARG A 166 -15.86 4.23 -20.86
C ARG A 166 -14.77 3.43 -21.57
N ASP A 167 -13.88 4.10 -22.30
CA ASP A 167 -12.85 3.45 -23.13
C ASP A 167 -11.47 3.35 -22.44
N SER A 168 -11.40 3.72 -21.16
CA SER A 168 -10.13 3.78 -20.43
C SER A 168 -9.73 2.40 -19.91
N THR A 169 -8.45 2.07 -20.07
CA THR A 169 -7.87 0.80 -19.58
C THR A 169 -7.01 1.02 -18.33
N TYR A 170 -6.30 2.14 -18.26
CA TYR A 170 -5.51 2.52 -17.09
C TYR A 170 -6.10 3.79 -16.50
N LEU A 171 -6.58 3.72 -15.27
CA LEU A 171 -7.15 4.86 -14.54
C LEU A 171 -6.19 5.30 -13.44
N PHE A 172 -5.77 6.56 -13.48
CA PHE A 172 -5.00 7.18 -12.41
C PHE A 172 -5.96 8.01 -11.56
N VAL A 173 -6.10 7.61 -10.30
CA VAL A 173 -7.12 8.10 -9.38
C VAL A 173 -6.43 8.79 -8.21
N LEU A 174 -6.90 9.99 -7.91
CA LEU A 174 -6.54 10.73 -6.70
C LEU A 174 -7.56 10.35 -5.62
N PRO A 175 -7.16 9.64 -4.56
CA PRO A 175 -8.08 9.29 -3.48
C PRO A 175 -8.47 10.55 -2.69
N ASP A 176 -9.68 10.56 -2.15
CA ASP A 176 -10.07 11.57 -1.18
C ASP A 176 -9.31 11.37 0.15
N GLN A 177 -9.48 12.33 1.08
CA GLN A 177 -8.76 12.31 2.35
C GLN A 177 -9.02 11.04 3.17
N PHE A 178 -10.23 10.49 3.10
CA PHE A 178 -10.65 9.31 3.88
C PHE A 178 -10.53 7.99 3.11
N GLY A 179 -10.19 8.04 1.81
CA GLY A 179 -10.04 6.88 0.95
C GLY A 179 -11.35 6.11 0.73
N VAL A 180 -12.46 6.82 0.70
CA VAL A 180 -13.81 6.29 0.42
C VAL A 180 -14.22 6.58 -1.02
N LYS A 181 -13.68 7.66 -1.60
CA LYS A 181 -13.94 8.09 -2.97
C LYS A 181 -12.63 8.40 -3.69
N GLY A 182 -12.70 8.52 -5.00
CA GLY A 182 -11.58 9.00 -5.80
C GLY A 182 -12.04 9.84 -6.97
N LYS A 183 -11.14 10.67 -7.48
CA LYS A 183 -11.34 11.42 -8.71
C LYS A 183 -10.25 11.04 -9.71
N VAL A 184 -10.64 10.82 -10.95
CA VAL A 184 -9.69 10.63 -12.03
C VAL A 184 -8.77 11.85 -12.17
N GLY A 185 -7.46 11.62 -12.07
CA GLY A 185 -6.41 12.59 -12.41
C GLY A 185 -5.89 12.40 -13.85
N SER A 186 -5.85 11.17 -14.34
CA SER A 186 -5.47 10.84 -15.73
C SER A 186 -6.08 9.50 -16.15
N GLN A 187 -6.26 9.27 -17.45
CA GLN A 187 -6.77 8.02 -18.01
C GLN A 187 -6.05 7.71 -19.30
N LEU A 188 -5.73 6.44 -19.53
CA LEU A 188 -5.06 6.00 -20.74
C LEU A 188 -5.79 4.82 -21.40
N PRO A 189 -5.80 4.76 -22.74
CA PRO A 189 -6.36 3.63 -23.48
C PRO A 189 -5.45 2.40 -23.41
N LEU A 190 -5.92 1.27 -23.92
CA LEU A 190 -5.16 0.02 -24.03
C LEU A 190 -3.84 0.17 -24.82
N THR A 191 -3.85 1.06 -25.81
CA THR A 191 -2.72 1.33 -26.71
C THR A 191 -1.60 2.14 -26.06
N ALA A 192 -1.77 2.56 -24.80
CA ALA A 192 -0.76 3.29 -24.06
C ALA A 192 0.58 2.55 -24.00
N THR A 193 1.64 3.32 -24.19
CA THR A 193 3.02 2.87 -24.09
C THR A 193 3.52 2.96 -22.65
N ALA A 194 4.67 2.36 -22.36
CA ALA A 194 5.31 2.50 -21.06
C ALA A 194 5.63 3.98 -20.73
N ARG A 195 5.98 4.78 -21.74
CA ARG A 195 6.24 6.21 -21.58
C ARG A 195 4.99 6.97 -21.17
N ASP A 196 3.83 6.64 -21.75
CA ASP A 196 2.55 7.27 -21.41
C ASP A 196 2.19 6.97 -19.95
N ILE A 197 2.40 5.74 -19.49
CA ILE A 197 2.16 5.34 -18.09
C ILE A 197 3.06 6.15 -17.16
N VAL A 198 4.36 6.28 -17.45
CA VAL A 198 5.28 7.09 -16.63
C VAL A 198 4.86 8.56 -16.59
N GLN A 199 4.52 9.13 -17.74
CA GLN A 199 4.08 10.53 -17.82
C GLN A 199 2.78 10.78 -17.04
N ALA A 200 1.81 9.86 -17.12
CA ALA A 200 0.58 9.93 -16.35
C ALA A 200 0.84 9.77 -14.85
N THR A 201 1.75 8.87 -14.44
CA THR A 201 2.21 8.76 -13.05
C THR A 201 2.78 10.08 -12.55
N ASP A 202 3.75 10.65 -13.26
CA ASP A 202 4.42 11.89 -12.83
C ASP A 202 3.43 13.05 -12.77
N HIS A 203 2.52 13.15 -13.73
CA HIS A 203 1.43 14.13 -13.69
C HIS A 203 0.58 13.95 -12.43
N CYS A 204 0.07 12.74 -12.17
CA CYS A 204 -0.78 12.48 -11.01
C CYS A 204 -0.06 12.68 -9.68
N VAL A 205 1.20 12.29 -9.57
CA VAL A 205 2.03 12.56 -8.39
C VAL A 205 2.21 14.07 -8.17
N ALA A 206 2.43 14.84 -9.24
CA ALA A 206 2.61 16.29 -9.13
C ALA A 206 1.33 17.02 -8.69
N ILE A 207 0.16 16.64 -9.22
CA ILE A 207 -1.11 17.30 -8.89
C ILE A 207 -1.74 16.77 -7.59
N PHE A 208 -1.33 15.60 -7.10
CA PHE A 208 -1.86 15.06 -5.86
C PHE A 208 -1.27 15.79 -4.66
N GLN A 209 -2.11 16.60 -4.00
CA GLN A 209 -1.74 17.39 -2.83
C GLN A 209 -2.50 16.87 -1.60
N PRO A 210 -2.09 15.72 -1.03
CA PRO A 210 -2.76 15.15 0.13
C PRO A 210 -2.58 16.03 1.37
N GLN A 211 -3.61 16.08 2.21
CA GLN A 211 -3.49 16.72 3.52
C GLN A 211 -2.72 15.82 4.50
N TYR A 212 -1.85 16.46 5.28
CA TYR A 212 -1.09 15.84 6.37
C TYR A 212 -1.69 16.28 7.70
N VAL A 213 -2.75 15.58 8.11
CA VAL A 213 -3.45 15.82 9.37
C VAL A 213 -3.05 14.76 10.39
N PRO A 214 -2.79 15.09 11.67
CA PRO A 214 -2.54 14.10 12.70
C PRO A 214 -3.68 13.08 12.82
N THR A 215 -3.34 11.81 13.05
CA THR A 215 -4.31 10.70 13.07
C THR A 215 -5.53 10.95 13.96
N PRO A 216 -5.41 11.43 15.22
CA PRO A 216 -6.58 11.67 16.06
C PRO A 216 -7.54 12.71 15.47
N GLN A 217 -6.99 13.78 14.88
CA GLN A 217 -7.80 14.82 14.24
C GLN A 217 -8.50 14.28 12.98
N GLN A 218 -7.83 13.43 12.22
CA GLN A 218 -8.42 12.80 11.04
C GLN A 218 -9.56 11.85 11.43
N VAL A 219 -9.40 11.04 12.49
CA VAL A 219 -10.46 10.17 13.02
C VAL A 219 -11.68 10.98 13.44
N MET A 220 -11.49 11.99 14.31
CA MET A 220 -12.59 12.84 14.78
C MET A 220 -13.34 13.54 13.63
N THR A 221 -12.61 13.99 12.59
CA THR A 221 -13.23 14.62 11.42
C THR A 221 -14.08 13.63 10.65
N GLY A 222 -13.58 12.41 10.43
CA GLY A 222 -14.33 11.33 9.77
C GLY A 222 -15.61 10.98 10.53
N GLU A 223 -15.54 10.82 11.85
CA GLU A 223 -16.69 10.51 12.70
C GLU A 223 -17.78 11.59 12.63
N ARG A 224 -17.40 12.87 12.70
CA ARG A 224 -18.33 14.01 12.53
C ARG A 224 -18.99 14.04 11.15
N MET A 225 -18.30 13.52 10.13
CA MET A 225 -18.82 13.39 8.77
C MET A 225 -19.58 12.07 8.54
N GLY A 226 -19.73 11.22 9.55
CA GLY A 226 -20.37 9.92 9.42
C GLY A 226 -19.58 8.89 8.63
N ILE A 227 -18.27 9.09 8.47
CA ILE A 227 -17.37 8.23 7.70
C ILE A 227 -16.69 7.23 8.63
N TYR A 228 -16.99 5.95 8.43
CA TYR A 228 -16.42 4.85 9.22
C TYR A 228 -15.85 3.79 8.29
N TRP A 229 -14.60 3.40 8.51
CA TRP A 229 -14.01 2.26 7.81
C TRP A 229 -14.44 0.96 8.47
N GLN A 230 -15.10 0.09 7.70
CA GLN A 230 -15.41 -1.26 8.13
C GLN A 230 -14.38 -2.23 7.51
N THR A 231 -13.65 -2.92 8.40
CA THR A 231 -12.75 -4.01 8.05
C THR A 231 -13.55 -5.29 7.76
N LYS A 232 -12.96 -6.22 6.99
CA LYS A 232 -13.61 -7.52 6.73
C LYS A 232 -13.57 -8.45 7.94
N LEU A 233 -12.49 -8.37 8.71
CA LEU A 233 -12.30 -9.11 9.95
C LEU A 233 -12.50 -8.19 11.15
N PRO A 234 -12.98 -8.70 12.30
CA PRO A 234 -13.00 -7.94 13.54
C PRO A 234 -11.60 -7.44 13.91
N VAL A 235 -11.51 -6.16 14.29
CA VAL A 235 -10.28 -5.59 14.82
C VAL A 235 -10.00 -6.16 16.19
N THR A 236 -8.80 -6.71 16.39
CA THR A 236 -8.36 -7.31 17.65
C THR A 236 -7.24 -6.53 18.34
N ASP A 237 -6.67 -5.51 17.69
CA ASP A 237 -5.62 -4.65 18.23
C ASP A 237 -6.15 -3.88 19.45
N PRO A 238 -5.62 -4.13 20.67
CA PRO A 238 -6.11 -3.49 21.89
C PRO A 238 -6.05 -1.96 21.82
N HIS A 239 -5.06 -1.40 21.13
CA HIS A 239 -4.92 0.06 21.02
C HIS A 239 -6.01 0.66 20.12
N ALA A 240 -6.39 -0.03 19.05
CA ALA A 240 -7.47 0.42 18.17
C ALA A 240 -8.82 0.33 18.88
N LEU A 241 -9.05 -0.76 19.64
CA LEU A 241 -10.27 -0.92 20.43
C LEU A 241 -10.38 0.13 21.54
N GLN A 242 -9.29 0.45 22.22
CA GLN A 242 -9.25 1.53 23.22
C GLN A 242 -9.56 2.90 22.60
N ALA A 243 -8.95 3.22 21.45
CA ALA A 243 -9.23 4.47 20.75
C ALA A 243 -10.72 4.57 20.35
N GLN A 244 -11.30 3.50 19.80
CA GLN A 244 -12.72 3.46 19.46
C GLN A 244 -13.63 3.65 20.68
N ALA A 245 -13.27 3.09 21.84
CA ALA A 245 -14.04 3.27 23.07
C ALA A 245 -13.99 4.72 23.58
N GLN A 246 -12.86 5.41 23.42
CA GLN A 246 -12.69 6.80 23.86
C GLN A 246 -13.49 7.81 23.03
N HIS A 247 -13.78 7.50 21.76
CA HIS A 247 -14.54 8.37 20.86
C HIS A 247 -16.06 8.14 20.88
N ARG A 248 -16.53 7.10 21.59
CA ARG A 248 -17.98 6.77 21.72
C ARG A 248 -18.66 7.45 22.91
N HIS A 249 -17.98 8.36 23.60
CA HIS A 249 -18.48 9.14 24.75
C HIS A 249 -18.40 10.64 24.44
#